data_AF-A0A2K3JEL2-F1
#
_entry.id   AF-A0A2K3JEL2-F1
#
_cell.length_a   1.000
_cell.length_b   1.000
_cell.length_c   1.000
_cell.angle_alpha   90.00
_cell.angle_beta   90.00
_cell.angle_gamma   90.00
#
_symmetry.space_group_name_H-M   'P 1'
#
loop_
_entity.id
_entity.type
_entity.pdbx_description
1 polymer ?
#
loop_
_entity_poly.entity_id
_entity_poly.type
_entity_poly.pdbx_seq_one_letter_code
_entity_poly.pdbx_strand_id
1 'polypeptide(L)'
;MEINADEVLIRHDLQLYNPNSFEMILRDFQIVATTTEGEEVTNLTIEGGAVPGQSHRNFTGTGLIAMKGNLSGLLSSKVTGIIGLNFLGVVKKTIPLEVTVLTSLKDALKKIALPTIGVRAEFGNITRHAINITTYLDVSNPNPFGMSVDAFTLNITNETGGTVGSFTIAGSQIPAETAVTLTGSGSVLINALNAKKLIITLYAKAGANIAGISKSLPISAGIEIVIPDLNQFIPANTPLELSLGVDLQRVRGGLKGNMSLEVYNPTKIPLIASDLVVFYYGVKNKQKYYITEGTLTSGELIPQGTTVLYGDIVLLYRKLLNFSGGGILPDMVFAQLRANLSLPGIHLSIPVAIGTYIDFEPLRPSG
;
A
#
# COMPACT_ATOMS: atom_id res chain seq x y z
N MET A 1 -32.48 16.51 -8.95
CA MET A 1 -31.33 17.38 -9.26
C MET A 1 -30.21 16.46 -9.67
N GLU A 2 -29.81 16.57 -10.92
CA GLU A 2 -28.71 15.80 -11.51
C GLU A 2 -27.57 16.78 -11.79
N ILE A 3 -26.33 16.36 -11.54
CA ILE A 3 -25.14 17.18 -11.68
C ILE A 3 -24.20 16.44 -12.62
N ASN A 4 -23.76 17.10 -13.68
CA ASN A 4 -22.62 16.65 -14.49
C ASN A 4 -21.53 17.73 -14.46
N ALA A 5 -20.46 17.56 -15.25
CA ALA A 5 -19.33 18.48 -15.26
C ALA A 5 -19.71 19.91 -15.74
N ASP A 6 -20.71 20.03 -16.60
CA ASP A 6 -21.00 21.26 -17.34
C ASP A 6 -22.31 21.94 -16.88
N GLU A 7 -23.25 21.20 -16.31
CA GLU A 7 -24.60 21.67 -16.00
C GLU A 7 -25.20 21.01 -14.73
N VAL A 8 -26.05 21.78 -14.02
CA VAL A 8 -27.00 21.24 -13.03
C VAL A 8 -28.40 21.30 -13.60
N LEU A 9 -29.11 20.16 -13.61
CA LEU A 9 -30.54 20.15 -13.89
C LEU A 9 -31.32 20.49 -12.61
N ILE A 10 -32.03 21.62 -12.65
CA ILE A 10 -32.91 22.07 -11.57
C ILE A 10 -34.35 22.02 -12.05
N ARG A 11 -35.18 21.37 -11.23
CA ARG A 11 -36.62 21.38 -11.38
C ARG A 11 -37.19 22.47 -10.49
N HIS A 12 -37.99 23.35 -11.09
CA HIS A 12 -38.73 24.39 -10.39
C HIS A 12 -40.20 23.98 -10.32
N ASP A 13 -40.76 23.99 -9.12
CA ASP A 13 -42.18 23.81 -8.88
C ASP A 13 -42.71 25.12 -8.25
N LEU A 14 -43.53 25.87 -9.01
CA LEU A 14 -44.21 27.07 -8.54
C LEU A 14 -45.65 26.74 -8.24
N GLN A 15 -46.06 26.92 -6.99
CA GLN A 15 -47.47 26.84 -6.60
C GLN A 15 -48.05 28.24 -6.47
N LEU A 16 -49.14 28.50 -7.20
CA LEU A 16 -49.87 29.75 -7.10
C LEU A 16 -51.28 29.51 -6.58
N TYR A 17 -51.68 30.27 -5.58
CA TYR A 17 -53.06 30.36 -5.11
C TYR A 17 -53.75 31.58 -5.73
N ASN A 18 -54.94 31.38 -6.30
CA ASN A 18 -55.80 32.47 -6.73
C ASN A 18 -56.86 32.76 -5.65
N PRO A 19 -56.70 33.83 -4.85
CA PRO A 19 -57.66 34.18 -3.81
C PRO A 19 -58.91 34.88 -4.34
N ASN A 20 -59.00 35.15 -5.66
CA ASN A 20 -60.13 35.84 -6.25
C ASN A 20 -61.27 34.86 -6.56
N SER A 21 -62.48 35.39 -6.75
CA SER A 21 -63.64 34.60 -7.22
C SER A 21 -63.63 34.35 -8.72
N PHE A 22 -62.71 34.97 -9.47
CA PHE A 22 -62.59 34.90 -10.92
C PHE A 22 -61.21 34.37 -11.33
N GLU A 23 -61.10 33.95 -12.59
CA GLU A 23 -59.89 33.35 -13.16
C GLU A 23 -58.73 34.35 -13.23
N MET A 24 -57.55 33.87 -12.85
CA MET A 24 -56.28 34.56 -13.00
C MET A 24 -55.50 33.88 -14.13
N ILE A 25 -54.90 34.65 -15.02
CA ILE A 25 -54.10 34.13 -16.13
C ILE A 25 -52.65 34.52 -15.89
N LEU A 26 -51.77 33.52 -15.77
CA LEU A 26 -50.32 33.75 -15.81
C LEU A 26 -49.82 33.69 -17.25
N ARG A 27 -48.98 34.65 -17.63
CA ARG A 27 -48.27 34.68 -18.91
C ARG A 27 -46.82 35.09 -18.72
N ASP A 28 -46.01 34.72 -19.71
CA ASP A 28 -44.63 35.19 -19.89
C ASP A 28 -43.77 35.01 -18.63
N PHE A 29 -43.94 33.86 -17.97
CA PHE A 29 -43.25 33.57 -16.73
C PHE A 29 -41.81 33.12 -17.02
N GLN A 30 -40.84 33.85 -16.48
CA GLN A 30 -39.43 33.62 -16.71
C GLN A 30 -38.67 33.64 -15.38
N ILE A 31 -37.71 32.73 -15.25
CA ILE A 31 -36.76 32.69 -14.14
C ILE A 31 -35.38 32.89 -14.73
N VAL A 32 -34.74 33.99 -14.37
CA VAL A 32 -33.34 34.28 -14.74
C VAL A 32 -32.50 34.21 -13.48
N ALA A 33 -31.55 33.27 -13.43
CA ALA A 33 -30.62 33.14 -12.32
C ALA A 33 -29.28 33.77 -12.68
N THR A 34 -28.75 34.60 -11.79
CA THR A 34 -27.44 35.23 -11.92
C THR A 34 -26.53 34.93 -10.73
N THR A 35 -25.22 34.89 -10.99
CA THR A 35 -24.19 34.86 -9.93
C THR A 35 -24.14 36.19 -9.19
N THR A 36 -23.42 36.23 -8.05
CA THR A 36 -23.13 37.48 -7.33
C THR A 36 -22.33 38.49 -8.17
N GLU A 37 -21.67 38.02 -9.23
CA GLU A 37 -20.89 38.84 -10.16
C GLU A 37 -21.73 39.32 -11.36
N GLY A 38 -23.02 38.93 -11.42
CA GLY A 38 -23.96 39.36 -12.46
C GLY A 38 -24.00 38.48 -13.71
N GLU A 39 -23.28 37.37 -13.74
CA GLU A 39 -23.32 36.44 -14.87
C GLU A 39 -24.62 35.61 -14.87
N GLU A 40 -25.33 35.60 -15.99
CA GLU A 40 -26.53 34.78 -16.17
C GLU A 40 -26.16 33.30 -16.36
N VAL A 41 -26.63 32.46 -15.44
CA VAL A 41 -26.32 31.01 -15.38
C VAL A 41 -27.53 30.15 -15.75
N THR A 42 -28.74 30.71 -15.71
CA THR A 42 -29.98 30.04 -16.12
C THR A 42 -30.98 31.03 -16.66
N ASN A 43 -31.71 30.58 -17.68
CA ASN A 43 -32.88 31.25 -18.20
C ASN A 43 -33.96 30.20 -18.50
N LEU A 44 -35.02 30.21 -17.69
CA LEU A 44 -36.11 29.24 -17.79
C LEU A 44 -37.42 29.96 -18.05
N THR A 45 -38.09 29.58 -19.13
CA THR A 45 -39.48 29.97 -19.37
C THR A 45 -40.40 28.89 -18.83
N ILE A 46 -41.36 29.27 -17.99
CA ILE A 46 -42.40 28.37 -17.49
C ILE A 46 -43.69 28.68 -18.25
N GLU A 47 -44.29 27.66 -18.85
CA GLU A 47 -45.55 27.81 -19.57
C GLU A 47 -46.64 28.26 -18.59
N GLY A 48 -47.19 29.45 -18.86
CA GLY A 48 -48.25 30.06 -18.06
C GLY A 48 -49.60 29.36 -18.28
N GLY A 49 -50.63 29.84 -17.58
CA GLY A 49 -51.97 29.28 -17.73
C GLY A 49 -53.00 29.89 -16.80
N ALA A 50 -54.24 29.47 -16.99
CA ALA A 50 -55.36 29.87 -16.15
C ALA A 50 -55.32 29.20 -14.77
N VAL A 51 -55.53 29.98 -13.73
CA VAL A 51 -55.73 29.53 -12.34
C VAL A 51 -57.17 29.88 -11.95
N PRO A 52 -58.05 28.87 -11.82
CA PRO A 52 -59.44 29.11 -11.41
C PRO A 52 -59.53 29.85 -10.07
N GLY A 53 -60.64 30.56 -9.85
CA GLY A 53 -60.89 31.25 -8.57
C GLY A 53 -60.93 30.29 -7.38
N GLN A 54 -60.42 30.74 -6.22
CA GLN A 54 -60.31 29.96 -4.99
C GLN A 54 -59.55 28.63 -5.14
N SER A 55 -58.58 28.57 -6.05
CA SER A 55 -57.86 27.32 -6.35
C SER A 55 -56.35 27.51 -6.41
N HIS A 56 -55.64 26.39 -6.28
CA HIS A 56 -54.20 26.33 -6.49
C HIS A 56 -53.91 25.71 -7.86
N ARG A 57 -52.87 26.21 -8.53
CA ARG A 57 -52.28 25.54 -9.68
C ARG A 57 -50.77 25.47 -9.51
N ASN A 58 -50.23 24.31 -9.86
CA ASN A 58 -48.79 24.11 -9.92
C ASN A 58 -48.31 24.30 -11.35
N PHE A 59 -47.23 25.04 -11.49
CA PHE A 59 -46.48 25.21 -12.73
C PHE A 59 -45.10 24.62 -12.53
N THR A 60 -44.72 23.71 -13.40
CA THR A 60 -43.44 23.00 -13.30
C THR A 60 -42.59 23.33 -14.51
N GLY A 61 -41.32 23.64 -14.27
CA GLY A 61 -40.34 23.85 -15.33
C GLY A 61 -39.02 23.18 -14.99
N THR A 62 -38.29 22.76 -16.01
CA THR A 62 -36.94 22.22 -15.88
C THR A 62 -35.96 23.17 -16.54
N GLY A 63 -35.06 23.73 -15.73
CA GLY A 63 -34.00 24.62 -16.19
C GLY A 63 -32.64 23.97 -16.03
N LEU A 64 -31.74 24.29 -16.96
CA LEU A 64 -30.32 23.95 -16.84
C LEU A 64 -29.58 25.16 -16.26
N ILE A 65 -28.78 24.90 -15.21
CA ILE A 65 -27.81 25.86 -14.71
C ILE A 65 -26.48 25.55 -15.35
N ALA A 66 -26.00 26.46 -16.19
CA ALA A 66 -24.66 26.38 -16.75
C ALA A 66 -23.63 26.54 -15.64
N MET A 67 -22.65 25.63 -15.58
CA MET A 67 -21.54 25.66 -14.62
C MET A 67 -20.45 26.65 -15.04
N LYS A 68 -20.86 27.88 -15.37
CA LYS A 68 -19.97 28.98 -15.76
C LYS A 68 -19.95 30.06 -14.67
N GLY A 69 -18.80 30.69 -14.51
CA GLY A 69 -18.58 31.67 -13.44
C GLY A 69 -18.39 31.05 -12.06
N ASN A 70 -18.34 31.90 -11.05
CA ASN A 70 -18.19 31.49 -9.66
C ASN A 70 -19.56 31.22 -9.01
N LEU A 71 -19.96 29.94 -8.91
CA LEU A 71 -21.23 29.55 -8.28
C LEU A 71 -21.14 29.37 -6.75
N SER A 72 -20.00 29.70 -6.11
CA SER A 72 -19.77 29.48 -4.68
C SER A 72 -20.65 30.32 -3.74
N GLY A 73 -21.28 31.37 -4.27
CA GLY A 73 -22.14 32.31 -3.56
C GLY A 73 -23.64 31.97 -3.56
N LEU A 74 -24.45 32.99 -3.24
CA LEU A 74 -25.90 32.94 -3.46
C LEU A 74 -26.19 33.22 -4.94
N LEU A 75 -27.04 32.41 -5.55
CA LEU A 75 -27.64 32.73 -6.83
C LEU A 75 -28.86 33.61 -6.61
N SER A 76 -28.91 34.73 -7.33
CA SER A 76 -30.07 35.61 -7.37
C SER A 76 -30.95 35.20 -8.54
N SER A 77 -32.10 34.59 -8.26
CA SER A 77 -33.09 34.24 -9.27
C SER A 77 -34.16 35.31 -9.31
N LYS A 78 -34.19 36.08 -10.40
CA LYS A 78 -35.26 37.02 -10.69
C LYS A 78 -36.37 36.28 -11.43
N VAL A 79 -37.54 36.25 -10.81
CA VAL A 79 -38.75 35.63 -11.31
C VAL A 79 -39.66 36.74 -11.81
N THR A 80 -39.92 36.77 -13.11
CA THR A 80 -40.79 37.76 -13.75
C THR A 80 -41.97 37.11 -14.45
N GLY A 81 -43.08 37.82 -14.54
CA GLY A 81 -44.21 37.38 -15.34
C GLY A 81 -45.35 38.40 -15.33
N ILE A 82 -46.43 38.07 -16.02
CA ILE A 82 -47.62 38.92 -16.07
C ILE A 82 -48.80 38.16 -15.49
N ILE A 83 -49.44 38.77 -14.48
CA ILE A 83 -50.68 38.30 -13.90
C ILE A 83 -51.83 39.09 -14.53
N GLY A 84 -52.60 38.44 -15.40
CA GLY A 84 -53.84 38.96 -15.94
C GLY A 84 -55.04 38.57 -15.08
N LEU A 85 -55.93 39.51 -14.81
CA LEU A 85 -57.21 39.23 -14.18
C LEU A 85 -58.31 39.20 -15.24
N ASN A 86 -58.99 38.06 -15.38
CA ASN A 86 -60.06 37.88 -16.34
C ASN A 86 -61.40 38.19 -15.69
N PHE A 87 -61.97 39.36 -16.01
CA PHE A 87 -63.29 39.77 -15.51
C PHE A 87 -64.26 39.83 -16.69
N LEU A 88 -65.21 38.87 -16.73
CA LEU A 88 -66.24 38.76 -17.77
C LEU A 88 -65.68 38.55 -19.21
N GLY A 89 -64.61 37.76 -19.36
CA GLY A 89 -64.12 37.32 -20.68
C GLY A 89 -63.18 38.29 -21.41
N VAL A 90 -62.83 39.42 -20.78
CA VAL A 90 -61.84 40.38 -21.30
C VAL A 90 -60.80 40.64 -20.21
N VAL A 91 -59.51 40.52 -20.54
CA VAL A 91 -58.42 40.88 -19.62
C VAL A 91 -58.45 42.38 -19.42
N LYS A 92 -58.89 42.84 -18.23
CA LYS A 92 -59.06 44.28 -17.95
C LYS A 92 -57.91 44.88 -17.15
N LYS A 93 -57.11 44.05 -16.48
CA LYS A 93 -55.98 44.51 -15.66
C LYS A 93 -54.87 43.47 -15.66
N THR A 94 -53.67 43.92 -15.99
CA THR A 94 -52.44 43.16 -15.89
C THR A 94 -51.57 43.75 -14.78
N ILE A 95 -50.97 42.89 -13.97
CA ILE A 95 -50.05 43.28 -12.91
C ILE A 95 -48.71 42.60 -13.23
N PRO A 96 -47.61 43.34 -13.35
CA PRO A 96 -46.29 42.73 -13.47
C PRO A 96 -45.93 42.05 -12.15
N LEU A 97 -45.46 40.82 -12.25
CA LEU A 97 -44.86 40.07 -11.14
C LEU A 97 -43.35 40.22 -11.26
N GLU A 98 -42.72 40.63 -10.17
CA GLU A 98 -41.27 40.62 -10.03
C GLU A 98 -40.92 40.16 -8.61
N VAL A 99 -40.24 39.01 -8.50
CA VAL A 99 -39.80 38.44 -7.22
C VAL A 99 -38.34 38.04 -7.35
N THR A 100 -37.52 38.43 -6.38
CA THR A 100 -36.13 37.99 -6.29
C THR A 100 -36.03 36.89 -5.23
N VAL A 101 -35.52 35.73 -5.64
CA VAL A 101 -35.27 34.59 -4.76
C VAL A 101 -33.78 34.36 -4.66
N LEU A 102 -33.25 34.27 -3.45
CA LEU A 102 -31.86 33.91 -3.19
C LEU A 102 -31.78 32.41 -2.95
N THR A 103 -30.97 31.70 -3.73
CA THR A 103 -30.73 30.26 -3.58
C THR A 103 -29.24 29.99 -3.39
N SER A 104 -28.88 28.89 -2.73
CA SER A 104 -27.49 28.48 -2.58
C SER A 104 -27.29 27.07 -3.11
N LEU A 105 -26.30 26.88 -3.99
CA LEU A 105 -25.88 25.56 -4.48
C LEU A 105 -25.01 24.80 -3.47
N LYS A 106 -24.70 25.39 -2.31
CA LYS A 106 -23.78 24.82 -1.33
C LYS A 106 -24.24 23.46 -0.79
N ASP A 107 -25.54 23.26 -0.61
CA ASP A 107 -26.11 22.00 -0.12
C ASP A 107 -26.17 20.91 -1.19
N ALA A 108 -26.41 21.30 -2.45
CA ALA A 108 -26.36 20.42 -3.61
C ALA A 108 -24.97 19.74 -3.76
N LEU A 109 -23.92 20.49 -3.44
CA LEU A 109 -22.51 20.07 -3.56
C LEU A 109 -21.97 19.36 -2.30
N LYS A 110 -22.80 19.17 -1.26
CA LYS A 110 -22.43 18.33 -0.11
C LYS A 110 -22.37 16.83 -0.47
N LYS A 111 -23.00 16.41 -1.57
CA LYS A 111 -23.16 15.00 -1.97
C LYS A 111 -21.98 14.36 -2.72
N ILE A 112 -20.82 15.02 -2.82
CA ILE A 112 -19.62 14.42 -3.42
C ILE A 112 -19.23 13.17 -2.62
N ALA A 113 -19.20 12.03 -3.30
CA ALA A 113 -18.78 10.76 -2.73
C ALA A 113 -17.25 10.69 -2.65
N LEU A 114 -16.74 10.03 -1.61
CA LEU A 114 -15.31 9.78 -1.46
C LEU A 114 -14.83 8.77 -2.52
N PRO A 115 -13.63 8.94 -3.07
CA PRO A 115 -13.05 7.93 -3.95
C PRO A 115 -12.74 6.67 -3.14
N THR A 116 -12.83 5.51 -3.78
CA THR A 116 -12.42 4.23 -3.19
C THR A 116 -10.97 3.95 -3.54
N ILE A 117 -10.18 3.44 -2.59
CA ILE A 117 -8.75 3.19 -2.78
C ILE A 117 -8.45 1.72 -2.48
N GLY A 118 -8.04 0.99 -3.52
CA GLY A 118 -7.38 -0.31 -3.38
C GLY A 118 -5.88 -0.11 -3.19
N VAL A 119 -5.27 -0.87 -2.29
CA VAL A 119 -3.82 -0.81 -2.03
C VAL A 119 -3.21 -2.19 -2.18
N ARG A 120 -2.14 -2.28 -2.95
CA ARG A 120 -1.32 -3.49 -3.09
C ARG A 120 0.15 -3.11 -3.00
N ALA A 121 0.92 -3.90 -2.26
CA ALA A 121 2.35 -3.66 -2.11
C ALA A 121 3.14 -4.93 -2.43
N GLU A 122 4.30 -4.75 -3.05
CA GLU A 122 5.22 -5.81 -3.43
C GLU A 122 6.61 -5.50 -2.89
N PHE A 123 7.22 -6.50 -2.25
CA PHE A 123 8.63 -6.43 -1.87
C PHE A 123 9.50 -6.75 -3.07
N GLY A 124 10.41 -5.85 -3.38
CA GLY A 124 11.42 -6.00 -4.41
C GLY A 124 12.77 -6.43 -3.84
N ASN A 125 13.84 -5.94 -4.47
CA ASN A 125 15.22 -6.27 -4.08
C ASN A 125 15.51 -5.90 -2.62
N ILE A 126 16.17 -6.83 -1.93
CA ILE A 126 16.73 -6.61 -0.59
C ILE A 126 18.19 -6.17 -0.75
N THR A 127 18.58 -5.15 0.01
CA THR A 127 19.95 -4.67 0.15
C THR A 127 20.42 -4.86 1.59
N ARG A 128 21.69 -4.51 1.88
CA ARG A 128 22.23 -4.58 3.25
C ARG A 128 21.45 -3.73 4.26
N HIS A 129 20.80 -2.66 3.82
CA HIS A 129 20.20 -1.67 4.73
C HIS A 129 18.69 -1.54 4.57
N ALA A 130 18.15 -1.92 3.41
CA ALA A 130 16.76 -1.70 3.10
C ALA A 130 16.20 -2.71 2.10
N ILE A 131 14.88 -2.82 2.11
CA ILE A 131 14.06 -3.60 1.19
C ILE A 131 13.32 -2.61 0.31
N ASN A 132 13.48 -2.75 -0.99
CA ASN A 132 12.70 -1.95 -1.92
C ASN A 132 11.24 -2.39 -1.85
N ILE A 133 10.32 -1.44 -1.80
CA ILE A 133 8.89 -1.71 -1.83
C ILE A 133 8.27 -0.91 -2.98
N THR A 134 7.41 -1.57 -3.75
CA THR A 134 6.59 -0.92 -4.77
C THR A 134 5.14 -1.02 -4.34
N THR A 135 4.41 0.09 -4.40
CA THR A 135 3.00 0.15 -4.02
C THR A 135 2.16 0.64 -5.20
N TYR A 136 1.05 -0.05 -5.41
CA TYR A 136 0.05 0.21 -6.43
C TYR A 136 -1.23 0.68 -5.72
N LEU A 137 -1.76 1.81 -6.17
CA LEU A 137 -3.00 2.40 -5.68
C LEU A 137 -4.03 2.40 -6.79
N ASP A 138 -5.11 1.64 -6.62
CA ASP A 138 -6.25 1.67 -7.52
C ASP A 138 -7.28 2.66 -6.96
N VAL A 139 -7.33 3.85 -7.55
CA VAL A 139 -8.19 4.94 -7.07
C VAL A 139 -9.39 5.07 -7.99
N SER A 140 -10.58 4.75 -7.49
CA SER A 140 -11.84 4.81 -8.21
C SER A 140 -12.64 6.04 -7.83
N ASN A 141 -13.04 6.83 -8.84
CA ASN A 141 -13.92 7.97 -8.68
C ASN A 141 -15.38 7.55 -8.97
N PRO A 142 -16.26 7.48 -7.96
CA PRO A 142 -17.67 7.11 -8.15
C PRO A 142 -18.54 8.29 -8.62
N ASN A 143 -17.98 9.49 -8.76
CA ASN A 143 -18.75 10.68 -9.07
C ASN A 143 -18.87 10.88 -10.59
N PRO A 144 -19.97 11.49 -11.08
CA PRO A 144 -20.20 11.77 -12.50
C PRO A 144 -19.38 12.98 -13.03
N PHE A 145 -18.34 13.39 -12.31
CA PHE A 145 -17.44 14.50 -12.66
C PHE A 145 -16.00 14.14 -12.28
N GLY A 146 -15.05 14.79 -12.93
CA GLY A 146 -13.62 14.58 -12.67
C GLY A 146 -13.19 15.00 -11.26
N MET A 147 -12.23 14.28 -10.71
CA MET A 147 -11.61 14.57 -9.42
C MET A 147 -10.10 14.65 -9.55
N SER A 148 -9.47 15.48 -8.74
CA SER A 148 -8.02 15.49 -8.55
C SER A 148 -7.67 14.78 -7.27
N VAL A 149 -6.56 14.07 -7.22
CA VAL A 149 -6.00 13.58 -5.97
C VAL A 149 -4.58 14.10 -5.85
N ASP A 150 -4.27 14.70 -4.71
CA ASP A 150 -2.93 15.16 -4.37
C ASP A 150 -1.97 13.97 -4.20
N ALA A 151 -0.67 14.25 -4.06
CA ALA A 151 0.30 13.21 -3.76
C ALA A 151 -0.07 12.45 -2.48
N PHE A 152 0.02 11.13 -2.54
CA PHE A 152 -0.15 10.25 -1.38
C PHE A 152 1.14 10.25 -0.57
N THR A 153 1.04 10.55 0.72
CA THR A 153 2.11 10.29 1.68
C THR A 153 1.89 8.91 2.28
N LEU A 154 2.87 8.03 2.15
CA LEU A 154 2.86 6.70 2.75
C LEU A 154 3.82 6.67 3.93
N ASN A 155 3.32 6.19 5.06
CA ASN A 155 4.11 5.91 6.24
C ASN A 155 4.02 4.42 6.57
N ILE A 156 5.16 3.79 6.78
CA ILE A 156 5.27 2.36 7.09
C ILE A 156 5.77 2.24 8.51
N THR A 157 4.96 1.62 9.36
CA THR A 157 5.29 1.38 10.77
C THR A 157 5.28 -0.11 11.07
N ASN A 158 6.03 -0.53 12.08
CA ASN A 158 5.87 -1.86 12.66
C ASN A 158 4.68 -1.91 13.65
N GLU A 159 4.41 -3.08 14.24
CA GLU A 159 3.34 -3.24 15.23
C GLU A 159 3.52 -2.43 16.52
N THR A 160 4.73 -1.94 16.81
CA THR A 160 5.01 -1.09 17.98
C THR A 160 4.88 0.40 17.68
N GLY A 161 4.54 0.76 16.44
CA GLY A 161 4.37 2.15 15.98
C GLY A 161 5.67 2.84 15.55
N GLY A 162 6.80 2.14 15.56
CA GLY A 162 8.08 2.65 15.05
C GLY A 162 8.06 2.78 13.53
N THR A 163 8.40 3.95 13.00
CA THR A 163 8.54 4.19 11.56
C THR A 163 9.75 3.45 11.00
N VAL A 164 9.51 2.67 9.96
CA VAL A 164 10.52 1.87 9.26
C VAL A 164 10.64 2.23 7.77
N GLY A 165 9.81 3.15 7.28
CA GLY A 165 9.90 3.65 5.92
C GLY A 165 8.84 4.71 5.63
N SER A 166 9.09 5.55 4.63
CA SER A 166 8.13 6.53 4.14
C SER A 166 8.48 6.93 2.73
N PHE A 167 7.47 7.12 1.88
CA PHE A 167 7.66 7.66 0.52
C PHE A 167 6.35 8.27 0.01
N THR A 168 6.41 8.91 -1.15
CA THR A 168 5.25 9.54 -1.78
C THR A 168 4.91 8.87 -3.11
N ILE A 169 3.62 8.83 -3.43
CA ILE A 169 3.11 8.44 -4.75
C ILE A 169 2.48 9.68 -5.36
N ALA A 170 2.89 10.02 -6.58
CA ALA A 170 2.35 11.17 -7.29
C ALA A 170 0.83 11.03 -7.47
N GLY A 171 0.12 12.12 -7.22
CA GLY A 171 -1.32 12.21 -7.46
C GLY A 171 -1.66 12.27 -8.95
N SER A 172 -2.94 12.28 -9.28
CA SER A 172 -3.43 12.40 -10.66
C SER A 172 -4.82 12.99 -10.72
N GLN A 173 -5.24 13.41 -11.92
CA GLN A 173 -6.65 13.56 -12.25
C GLN A 173 -7.27 12.19 -12.49
N ILE A 174 -8.50 12.02 -12.01
CA ILE A 174 -9.32 10.82 -12.11
C ILE A 174 -10.62 11.23 -12.81
N PRO A 175 -10.84 10.81 -14.07
CA PRO A 175 -12.06 11.13 -14.79
C PRO A 175 -13.33 10.66 -14.06
N ALA A 176 -14.47 11.20 -14.46
CA ALA A 176 -15.78 10.79 -13.95
C ALA A 176 -15.99 9.28 -14.08
N GLU A 177 -16.50 8.62 -13.03
CA GLU A 177 -16.90 7.21 -13.06
C GLU A 177 -15.82 6.23 -13.56
N THR A 178 -14.55 6.58 -13.37
CA THR A 178 -13.40 5.76 -13.78
C THR A 178 -12.46 5.45 -12.62
N ALA A 179 -11.50 4.57 -12.87
CA ALA A 179 -10.40 4.29 -11.95
C ALA A 179 -9.05 4.52 -12.63
N VAL A 180 -8.06 4.91 -11.83
CA VAL A 180 -6.66 5.03 -12.25
C VAL A 180 -5.77 4.24 -11.30
N THR A 181 -4.72 3.62 -11.85
CA THR A 181 -3.68 2.96 -11.05
C THR A 181 -2.48 3.88 -10.93
N LEU A 182 -2.15 4.27 -9.70
CA LEU A 182 -0.95 5.04 -9.38
C LEU A 182 0.11 4.12 -8.82
N THR A 183 1.37 4.32 -9.21
CA THR A 183 2.49 3.50 -8.74
C THR A 183 3.57 4.39 -8.14
N GLY A 184 4.14 3.95 -7.03
CA GLY A 184 5.40 4.51 -6.57
C GLY A 184 6.20 3.51 -5.76
N SER A 185 7.47 3.84 -5.57
CA SER A 185 8.44 2.97 -4.95
C SER A 185 9.19 3.71 -3.86
N GLY A 186 9.54 2.97 -2.81
CA GLY A 186 10.33 3.45 -1.70
C GLY A 186 11.18 2.34 -1.12
N SER A 187 11.68 2.57 0.08
CA SER A 187 12.47 1.60 0.82
C SER A 187 12.00 1.48 2.26
N VAL A 188 12.09 0.25 2.78
CA VAL A 188 11.81 -0.09 4.17
C VAL A 188 13.10 -0.55 4.81
N LEU A 189 13.40 -0.11 6.03
CA LEU A 189 14.60 -0.54 6.74
C LEU A 189 14.65 -2.07 6.89
N ILE A 190 15.84 -2.66 6.75
CA ILE A 190 16.03 -4.11 6.82
C ILE A 190 15.59 -4.71 8.16
N ASN A 191 15.77 -3.96 9.26
CA ASN A 191 15.37 -4.36 10.60
C ASN A 191 13.84 -4.43 10.78
N ALA A 192 13.06 -3.93 9.82
CA ALA A 192 11.61 -4.07 9.79
C ALA A 192 11.17 -5.53 9.62
N LEU A 193 12.03 -6.42 9.09
CA LEU A 193 11.74 -7.86 9.03
C LEU A 193 11.76 -8.55 10.41
N ASN A 194 12.23 -7.87 11.46
CA ASN A 194 12.10 -8.37 12.83
C ASN A 194 10.67 -8.21 13.39
N ALA A 195 9.85 -7.41 12.72
CA ALA A 195 8.47 -7.14 13.09
C ALA A 195 7.58 -8.35 12.72
N LYS A 196 6.46 -8.53 13.44
CA LYS A 196 5.45 -9.54 13.04
C LYS A 196 4.67 -9.07 11.81
N LYS A 197 4.39 -7.77 11.74
CA LYS A 197 3.64 -7.15 10.65
C LYS A 197 4.08 -5.72 10.42
N LEU A 198 3.95 -5.28 9.18
CA LEU A 198 4.08 -3.88 8.81
C LEU A 198 2.69 -3.29 8.56
N ILE A 199 2.49 -2.06 8.98
CA ILE A 199 1.28 -1.30 8.77
C ILE A 199 1.65 -0.16 7.82
N ILE A 200 1.11 -0.19 6.61
CA ILE A 200 1.24 0.91 5.67
C ILE A 200 0.00 1.77 5.81
N THR A 201 0.21 3.04 6.14
CA THR A 201 -0.85 4.04 6.18
C THR A 201 -0.62 5.09 5.10
N LEU A 202 -1.67 5.39 4.36
CA LEU A 202 -1.66 6.30 3.23
C LEU A 202 -2.55 7.49 3.54
N TYR A 203 -2.07 8.68 3.21
CA TYR A 203 -2.80 9.93 3.39
C TYR A 203 -2.69 10.80 2.14
N ALA A 204 -3.81 11.31 1.66
CA ALA A 204 -3.88 12.29 0.59
C ALA A 204 -5.10 13.19 0.78
N LYS A 205 -5.26 14.17 -0.12
CA LYS A 205 -6.49 14.94 -0.26
C LYS A 205 -7.02 14.75 -1.68
N ALA A 206 -8.30 14.40 -1.77
CA ALA A 206 -9.03 14.38 -3.02
C ALA A 206 -9.78 15.69 -3.18
N GLY A 207 -9.62 16.35 -4.32
CA GLY A 207 -10.27 17.58 -4.70
C GLY A 207 -11.26 17.38 -5.84
N ALA A 208 -12.29 18.21 -5.89
CA ALA A 208 -13.11 18.40 -7.07
C ALA A 208 -13.34 19.91 -7.23
N ASN A 209 -13.23 20.40 -8.47
CA ASN A 209 -13.67 21.74 -8.82
C ASN A 209 -14.94 21.60 -9.66
N ILE A 210 -16.07 21.99 -9.09
CA ILE A 210 -17.37 21.91 -9.75
C ILE A 210 -17.91 23.33 -9.79
N ALA A 211 -18.02 23.91 -10.98
CA ALA A 211 -18.63 25.23 -11.17
C ALA A 211 -17.98 26.36 -10.35
N GLY A 212 -16.64 26.37 -10.30
CA GLY A 212 -15.85 27.33 -9.52
C GLY A 212 -15.81 27.03 -8.02
N ILE A 213 -16.45 25.96 -7.56
CA ILE A 213 -16.41 25.52 -6.16
C ILE A 213 -15.37 24.42 -6.02
N SER A 214 -14.25 24.79 -5.42
CA SER A 214 -13.21 23.84 -5.00
C SER A 214 -13.58 23.20 -3.67
N LYS A 215 -13.79 21.89 -3.67
CA LYS A 215 -13.97 21.10 -2.45
C LYS A 215 -12.82 20.11 -2.33
N SER A 216 -12.24 20.01 -1.13
CA SER A 216 -11.24 18.99 -0.82
C SER A 216 -11.74 18.09 0.31
N LEU A 217 -11.36 16.82 0.24
CA LEU A 217 -11.75 15.76 1.14
C LEU A 217 -10.47 14.99 1.53
N PRO A 218 -10.17 14.84 2.83
CA PRO A 218 -9.07 14.00 3.25
C PRO A 218 -9.40 12.54 2.93
N ILE A 219 -8.42 11.82 2.40
CA ILE A 219 -8.51 10.38 2.13
C ILE A 219 -7.41 9.66 2.89
N SER A 220 -7.78 8.57 3.55
CA SER A 220 -6.83 7.67 4.18
C SER A 220 -7.17 6.22 3.86
N ALA A 221 -6.12 5.42 3.68
CA ALA A 221 -6.22 3.98 3.48
C ALA A 221 -5.11 3.31 4.27
N GLY A 222 -5.30 2.04 4.60
CA GLY A 222 -4.30 1.26 5.31
C GLY A 222 -4.30 -0.20 4.87
N ILE A 223 -3.12 -0.81 4.89
CA ILE A 223 -2.94 -2.24 4.66
C ILE A 223 -1.96 -2.79 5.68
N GLU A 224 -2.24 -4.00 6.17
CA GLU A 224 -1.31 -4.78 6.98
C GLU A 224 -0.60 -5.81 6.11
N ILE A 225 0.72 -5.87 6.22
CA ILE A 225 1.58 -6.82 5.52
C ILE A 225 2.22 -7.73 6.55
N VAL A 226 1.98 -9.03 6.41
CA VAL A 226 2.68 -10.04 7.21
C VAL A 226 4.08 -10.24 6.64
N ILE A 227 5.09 -10.22 7.51
CA ILE A 227 6.47 -10.47 7.08
C ILE A 227 6.62 -11.94 6.65
N PRO A 228 7.12 -12.23 5.44
CA PRO A 228 7.34 -13.60 4.99
C PRO A 228 8.49 -14.28 5.74
N ASP A 229 8.50 -15.61 5.76
CA ASP A 229 9.58 -16.41 6.34
C ASP A 229 10.90 -16.18 5.58
N LEU A 230 12.01 -16.01 6.31
CA LEU A 230 13.33 -15.79 5.73
C LEU A 230 13.77 -16.91 4.78
N ASN A 231 13.28 -18.13 5.00
CA ASN A 231 13.55 -19.28 4.13
C ASN A 231 13.16 -19.02 2.67
N GLN A 232 12.21 -18.10 2.41
CA GLN A 232 11.80 -17.73 1.07
C GLN A 232 12.82 -16.83 0.35
N PHE A 233 13.77 -16.22 1.06
CA PHE A 233 14.82 -15.39 0.47
C PHE A 233 16.05 -16.18 0.05
N ILE A 234 16.24 -17.40 0.55
CA ILE A 234 17.30 -18.29 0.08
C ILE A 234 16.77 -19.05 -1.15
N PRO A 235 17.37 -18.86 -2.35
CA PRO A 235 16.92 -19.56 -3.55
C PRO A 235 16.99 -21.08 -3.35
N ALA A 236 15.85 -21.76 -3.42
CA ALA A 236 15.79 -23.22 -3.26
C ALA A 236 16.66 -23.99 -4.27
N ASN A 237 16.93 -23.37 -5.43
CA ASN A 237 17.62 -24.00 -6.55
C ASN A 237 19.14 -23.73 -6.58
N THR A 238 19.68 -22.95 -5.63
CA THR A 238 21.12 -22.63 -5.62
C THR A 238 21.60 -22.70 -4.17
N PRO A 239 22.09 -23.89 -3.73
CA PRO A 239 22.52 -24.07 -2.36
C PRO A 239 23.77 -23.24 -2.05
N LEU A 240 23.98 -22.95 -0.77
CA LEU A 240 25.28 -22.48 -0.28
C LEU A 240 26.30 -23.59 -0.51
N GLU A 241 27.37 -23.29 -1.24
CA GLU A 241 28.47 -24.24 -1.41
C GLU A 241 29.44 -24.10 -0.23
N LEU A 242 29.76 -25.23 0.39
CA LEU A 242 30.53 -25.30 1.62
C LEU A 242 31.67 -26.29 1.44
N SER A 243 32.90 -25.80 1.61
CA SER A 243 34.12 -26.62 1.55
C SER A 243 34.89 -26.49 2.86
N LEU A 244 35.01 -27.59 3.59
CA LEU A 244 35.75 -27.65 4.84
C LEU A 244 37.12 -28.29 4.61
N GLY A 245 38.17 -27.49 4.78
CA GLY A 245 39.56 -27.93 4.84
C GLY A 245 40.03 -28.06 6.27
N VAL A 246 40.87 -29.07 6.53
CA VAL A 246 41.53 -29.28 7.82
C VAL A 246 42.96 -29.70 7.57
N ASP A 247 43.92 -28.91 8.02
CA ASP A 247 45.34 -29.24 8.00
C ASP A 247 45.79 -29.67 9.41
N LEU A 248 46.21 -30.93 9.56
CA LEU A 248 46.54 -31.55 10.85
C LEU A 248 48.05 -31.72 11.02
N GLN A 249 48.56 -31.23 12.14
CA GLN A 249 49.95 -31.39 12.57
C GLN A 249 50.05 -32.18 13.87
N ARG A 250 51.08 -33.02 13.97
CA ARG A 250 51.33 -33.82 15.18
C ARG A 250 51.80 -32.91 16.33
N VAL A 251 51.18 -33.06 17.49
CA VAL A 251 51.58 -32.39 18.73
C VAL A 251 51.69 -33.41 19.86
N ARG A 252 52.31 -33.02 20.98
CA ARG A 252 52.42 -33.92 22.14
C ARG A 252 51.02 -34.24 22.68
N GLY A 253 50.62 -35.52 22.60
CA GLY A 253 49.34 -36.00 23.10
C GLY A 253 48.17 -35.95 22.11
N GLY A 254 48.37 -35.52 20.85
CA GLY A 254 47.32 -35.51 19.84
C GLY A 254 47.73 -34.95 18.48
N LEU A 255 46.72 -34.54 17.71
CA LEU A 255 46.85 -33.74 16.49
C LEU A 255 46.24 -32.36 16.76
N LYS A 256 46.94 -31.30 16.37
CA LYS A 256 46.37 -29.94 16.30
C LYS A 256 46.14 -29.64 14.83
N GLY A 257 44.98 -29.10 14.47
CA GLY A 257 44.73 -28.68 13.11
C GLY A 257 44.18 -27.29 12.98
N ASN A 258 44.50 -26.66 11.86
CA ASN A 258 43.87 -25.43 11.42
C ASN A 258 42.74 -25.83 10.46
N MET A 259 41.56 -25.28 10.68
CA MET A 259 40.38 -25.48 9.85
C MET A 259 40.15 -24.23 9.00
N SER A 260 39.77 -24.43 7.75
CA SER A 260 39.26 -23.39 6.86
C SER A 260 37.91 -23.82 6.31
N LEU A 261 36.91 -22.96 6.39
CA LEU A 261 35.62 -23.16 5.77
C LEU A 261 35.44 -22.10 4.68
N GLU A 262 35.44 -22.55 3.43
CA GLU A 262 35.09 -21.72 2.29
C GLU A 262 33.58 -21.80 2.06
N VAL A 263 32.93 -20.64 2.01
CA VAL A 263 31.49 -20.53 1.83
C VAL A 263 31.20 -19.64 0.64
N TYR A 264 30.59 -20.20 -0.40
CA TYR A 264 30.04 -19.40 -1.50
C TYR A 264 28.60 -19.00 -1.19
N ASN A 265 28.33 -17.71 -1.13
CA ASN A 265 26.98 -17.17 -0.96
C ASN A 265 26.37 -16.84 -2.33
N PRO A 266 25.43 -17.65 -2.85
CA PRO A 266 24.82 -17.41 -4.16
C PRO A 266 23.82 -16.26 -4.16
N THR A 267 23.44 -15.75 -2.98
CA THR A 267 22.41 -14.73 -2.85
C THR A 267 22.97 -13.34 -3.20
N LYS A 268 22.06 -12.42 -3.56
CA LYS A 268 22.38 -11.00 -3.80
C LYS A 268 22.53 -10.18 -2.52
N ILE A 269 22.42 -10.82 -1.36
CA ILE A 269 22.41 -10.17 -0.04
C ILE A 269 23.48 -10.77 0.87
N PRO A 270 24.10 -9.96 1.75
CA PRO A 270 25.08 -10.49 2.69
C PRO A 270 24.37 -11.37 3.71
N LEU A 271 24.98 -12.48 4.07
CA LEU A 271 24.56 -13.34 5.18
C LEU A 271 25.57 -13.24 6.31
N ILE A 272 25.17 -13.50 7.54
CA ILE A 272 26.08 -13.66 8.67
C ILE A 272 26.08 -15.14 9.02
N ALA A 273 27.27 -15.75 9.00
CA ALA A 273 27.48 -17.07 9.57
C ALA A 273 27.95 -16.91 11.01
N SER A 274 27.18 -17.45 11.96
CA SER A 274 27.51 -17.47 13.38
C SER A 274 27.46 -18.89 13.94
N ASP A 275 28.03 -19.06 15.13
CA ASP A 275 27.99 -20.33 15.89
C ASP A 275 28.50 -21.53 15.08
N LEU A 276 29.55 -21.31 14.28
CA LEU A 276 30.12 -22.34 13.42
C LEU A 276 30.94 -23.33 14.24
N VAL A 277 30.39 -24.52 14.44
CA VAL A 277 31.02 -25.60 15.20
C VAL A 277 31.10 -26.85 14.34
N VAL A 278 32.30 -27.40 14.22
CA VAL A 278 32.53 -28.68 13.54
C VAL A 278 32.71 -29.76 14.59
N PHE A 279 31.74 -30.68 14.65
CA PHE A 279 31.76 -31.84 15.52
C PHE A 279 32.38 -33.03 14.80
N TYR A 280 33.31 -33.71 15.47
CA TYR A 280 33.94 -34.93 14.96
C TYR A 280 33.48 -36.13 15.78
N TYR A 281 32.96 -37.13 15.07
CA TYR A 281 32.49 -38.37 15.65
C TYR A 281 33.26 -39.55 15.08
N GLY A 282 33.66 -40.48 15.92
CA GLY A 282 34.12 -41.80 15.50
C GLY A 282 32.91 -42.65 15.18
N VAL A 283 32.92 -43.29 14.02
CA VAL A 283 31.84 -44.18 13.59
C VAL A 283 32.30 -45.61 13.79
N LYS A 284 31.53 -46.39 14.54
CA LYS A 284 31.77 -47.81 14.72
C LYS A 284 30.47 -48.57 14.89
N ASN A 285 30.33 -49.72 14.23
CA ASN A 285 29.09 -50.49 14.24
C ASN A 285 27.85 -49.63 13.91
N LYS A 286 28.00 -48.68 12.99
CA LYS A 286 26.98 -47.69 12.59
C LYS A 286 26.54 -46.70 13.70
N GLN A 287 27.19 -46.69 14.86
CA GLN A 287 26.97 -45.71 15.93
C GLN A 287 28.03 -44.61 15.88
N LYS A 288 27.63 -43.38 16.22
CA LYS A 288 28.49 -42.19 16.29
C LYS A 288 28.90 -41.93 17.73
N TYR A 289 30.19 -41.86 17.98
CA TYR A 289 30.77 -41.54 19.28
C TYR A 289 31.49 -40.21 19.19
N TYR A 290 31.10 -39.25 20.01
CA TYR A 290 31.74 -37.93 20.03
C TYR A 290 33.23 -38.05 20.37
N ILE A 291 34.08 -37.44 19.55
CA ILE A 291 35.52 -37.38 19.77
C ILE A 291 35.90 -36.01 20.30
N THR A 292 35.62 -34.96 19.51
CA THR A 292 36.00 -33.58 19.77
C THR A 292 35.15 -32.63 18.91
N GLU A 293 35.31 -31.32 19.15
CA GLU A 293 34.77 -30.26 18.32
C GLU A 293 35.82 -29.17 18.10
N GLY A 294 35.67 -28.45 16.99
CA GLY A 294 36.42 -27.23 16.70
C GLY A 294 35.44 -26.11 16.36
N THR A 295 35.85 -24.88 16.63
CA THR A 295 35.04 -23.68 16.35
C THR A 295 35.69 -22.88 15.23
N LEU A 296 34.89 -22.34 14.31
CA LEU A 296 35.32 -21.39 13.30
C LEU A 296 34.90 -19.97 13.70
N THR A 297 35.62 -18.97 13.22
CA THR A 297 35.25 -17.56 13.37
C THR A 297 33.93 -17.29 12.66
N SER A 298 33.05 -16.53 13.31
CA SER A 298 31.87 -15.97 12.65
C SER A 298 32.28 -14.88 11.66
N GLY A 299 31.45 -14.64 10.64
CA GLY A 299 31.76 -13.65 9.62
C GLY A 299 30.62 -13.34 8.66
N GLU A 300 30.75 -12.21 7.97
CA GLU A 300 29.85 -11.81 6.88
C GLU A 300 30.22 -12.58 5.59
N LEU A 301 29.24 -13.25 5.01
CA LEU A 301 29.32 -13.93 3.73
C LEU A 301 28.97 -12.94 2.61
N ILE A 302 29.97 -12.56 1.82
CA ILE A 302 29.80 -11.55 0.78
C ILE A 302 28.81 -12.03 -0.30
N PRO A 303 27.91 -11.17 -0.81
CA PRO A 303 26.98 -11.56 -1.88
C PRO A 303 27.70 -12.05 -3.13
N GLN A 304 27.21 -13.13 -3.73
CA GLN A 304 27.72 -13.71 -4.97
C GLN A 304 29.24 -13.96 -4.97
N GLY A 305 29.80 -14.27 -3.81
CA GLY A 305 31.23 -14.45 -3.62
C GLY A 305 31.56 -15.47 -2.54
N THR A 306 32.86 -15.73 -2.40
CA THR A 306 33.39 -16.70 -1.44
C THR A 306 34.01 -16.00 -0.24
N THR A 307 33.58 -16.37 0.95
CA THR A 307 34.21 -15.98 2.22
C THR A 307 34.93 -17.19 2.81
N VAL A 308 36.13 -16.97 3.36
CA VAL A 308 36.87 -18.00 4.10
C VAL A 308 36.84 -17.69 5.59
N LEU A 309 36.34 -18.65 6.38
CA LEU A 309 36.30 -18.59 7.83
C LEU A 309 37.34 -19.55 8.40
N TYR A 310 38.04 -19.15 9.46
CA TYR A 310 39.16 -19.91 10.01
C TYR A 310 38.87 -20.36 11.43
N GLY A 311 39.55 -21.42 11.86
CA GLY A 311 39.42 -21.93 13.22
C GLY A 311 40.47 -22.98 13.51
N ASP A 312 40.46 -23.48 14.73
CA ASP A 312 41.40 -24.49 15.20
C ASP A 312 40.64 -25.69 15.76
N ILE A 313 41.27 -26.85 15.67
CA ILE A 313 40.81 -28.07 16.31
C ILE A 313 41.96 -28.77 17.03
N VAL A 314 41.64 -29.38 18.17
CA VAL A 314 42.57 -30.26 18.89
C VAL A 314 41.94 -31.63 19.04
N LEU A 315 42.67 -32.64 18.59
CA LEU A 315 42.27 -34.03 18.56
C LEU A 315 43.22 -34.84 19.44
N LEU A 316 42.81 -35.09 20.68
CA LEU A 316 43.64 -35.80 21.65
C LEU A 316 43.67 -37.31 21.34
N TYR A 317 44.86 -37.93 21.36
CA TYR A 317 44.99 -39.37 21.12
C TYR A 317 44.16 -40.20 22.09
N ARG A 318 44.01 -39.78 23.36
CA ARG A 318 43.16 -40.47 24.33
C ARG A 318 41.69 -40.53 23.90
N LYS A 319 41.20 -39.51 23.19
CA LYS A 319 39.83 -39.46 22.65
C LYS A 319 39.68 -40.29 21.38
N LEU A 320 40.74 -40.37 20.57
CA LEU A 320 40.79 -41.22 19.38
C LEU A 320 40.92 -42.72 19.69
N LEU A 321 41.72 -43.07 20.69
CA LEU A 321 42.07 -44.46 21.02
C LEU A 321 41.09 -45.09 22.02
N ASN A 322 40.39 -44.27 22.81
CA ASN A 322 39.39 -44.72 23.79
C ASN A 322 38.00 -44.11 23.50
N PHE A 323 37.58 -44.06 22.24
CA PHE A 323 36.19 -43.71 21.94
C PHE A 323 35.28 -44.86 22.39
N SER A 324 34.07 -44.54 22.86
CA SER A 324 33.19 -45.47 23.60
C SER A 324 32.67 -46.68 22.81
N GLY A 325 33.15 -46.92 21.59
CA GLY A 325 32.77 -48.01 20.70
C GLY A 325 33.62 -49.28 20.80
N GLY A 326 34.64 -49.31 21.68
CA GLY A 326 35.57 -50.43 21.85
C GLY A 326 36.60 -50.57 20.71
N GLY A 327 37.81 -51.07 21.00
CA GLY A 327 38.91 -51.18 20.02
C GLY A 327 39.77 -49.91 19.88
N ILE A 328 40.81 -49.96 19.04
CA ILE A 328 41.91 -48.96 19.03
C ILE A 328 41.62 -47.79 18.06
N LEU A 329 40.79 -47.96 17.03
CA LEU A 329 40.44 -46.90 16.04
C LEU A 329 38.98 -47.04 15.54
N PRO A 330 38.32 -45.93 15.13
CA PRO A 330 37.00 -45.96 14.51
C PRO A 330 37.07 -46.51 13.08
N ASP A 331 35.92 -46.99 12.57
CA ASP A 331 35.81 -47.49 11.20
C ASP A 331 35.90 -46.33 10.19
N MET A 332 35.26 -45.21 10.52
CA MET A 332 35.26 -43.94 9.80
C MET A 332 35.17 -42.78 10.79
N VAL A 333 35.44 -41.56 10.34
CA VAL A 333 35.12 -40.34 11.11
C VAL A 333 34.00 -39.59 10.40
N PHE A 334 32.99 -39.18 11.15
CA PHE A 334 31.93 -38.32 10.66
C PHE A 334 32.17 -36.90 11.18
N ALA A 335 32.41 -35.96 10.28
CA ALA A 335 32.49 -34.55 10.59
C ALA A 335 31.12 -33.90 10.32
N GLN A 336 30.62 -33.11 11.27
CA GLN A 336 29.37 -32.36 11.14
C GLN A 336 29.60 -30.89 11.44
N LEU A 337 29.44 -30.02 10.45
CA LEU A 337 29.32 -28.58 10.64
C LEU A 337 27.90 -28.27 11.12
N ARG A 338 27.79 -27.49 12.19
CA ARG A 338 26.58 -26.77 12.57
C ARG A 338 26.87 -25.28 12.52
N ALA A 339 25.95 -24.50 11.98
CA ALA A 339 26.05 -23.06 11.90
C ALA A 339 24.66 -22.43 11.94
N ASN A 340 24.60 -21.15 12.27
CA ASN A 340 23.43 -20.31 12.10
C ASN A 340 23.70 -19.29 11.00
N LEU A 341 22.74 -19.15 10.08
CA LEU A 341 22.77 -18.11 9.05
C LEU A 341 21.72 -17.06 9.34
N SER A 342 22.09 -15.80 9.33
CA SER A 342 21.14 -14.69 9.49
C SER A 342 21.42 -13.59 8.47
N LEU A 343 20.52 -12.62 8.42
CA LEU A 343 20.75 -11.38 7.69
C LEU A 343 21.28 -10.31 8.66
N PRO A 344 22.21 -9.43 8.21
CA PRO A 344 22.66 -8.32 9.03
C PRO A 344 21.51 -7.47 9.56
N GLY A 345 21.46 -7.28 10.89
CA GLY A 345 20.42 -6.49 11.55
C GLY A 345 19.07 -7.20 11.73
N ILE A 346 19.00 -8.50 11.46
CA ILE A 346 17.79 -9.32 11.63
C ILE A 346 18.05 -10.41 12.68
N HIS A 347 17.08 -10.62 13.60
CA HIS A 347 17.14 -11.60 14.69
C HIS A 347 16.73 -13.01 14.26
N LEU A 348 16.24 -13.16 13.04
CA LEU A 348 15.86 -14.44 12.48
C LEU A 348 17.13 -15.16 11.98
N SER A 349 17.26 -16.44 12.36
CA SER A 349 18.36 -17.30 11.95
C SER A 349 17.85 -18.62 11.36
N ILE A 350 18.60 -19.13 10.39
CA ILE A 350 18.36 -20.40 9.71
C ILE A 350 19.46 -21.35 10.18
N PRO A 351 19.14 -22.41 10.95
CA PRO A 351 20.13 -23.39 11.37
C PRO A 351 20.52 -24.25 10.16
N VAL A 352 21.83 -24.40 9.95
CA VAL A 352 22.41 -25.24 8.91
C VAL A 352 23.24 -26.35 9.55
N ALA A 353 23.02 -27.58 9.09
CA ALA A 353 23.83 -28.72 9.48
C ALA A 353 24.23 -29.52 8.25
N ILE A 354 25.54 -29.68 8.04
CA ILE A 354 26.10 -30.50 6.96
C ILE A 354 27.06 -31.50 7.57
N GLY A 355 27.02 -32.74 7.08
CA GLY A 355 27.91 -33.78 7.54
C GLY A 355 28.55 -34.53 6.40
N THR A 356 29.79 -34.96 6.62
CA THR A 356 30.54 -35.81 5.68
C THR A 356 31.23 -36.95 6.44
N TYR A 357 31.44 -38.06 5.74
CA TYR A 357 32.23 -39.17 6.23
C TYR A 357 33.63 -39.09 5.65
N ILE A 358 34.62 -39.20 6.51
CA ILE A 358 36.04 -39.24 6.19
C ILE A 358 36.50 -40.66 6.44
N ASP A 359 36.99 -41.30 5.39
CA ASP A 359 37.57 -42.63 5.50
C ASP A 359 39.00 -42.55 6.06
N PHE A 360 39.28 -43.38 7.06
CA PHE A 360 40.59 -43.50 7.70
C PHE A 360 41.38 -44.71 7.19
N GLU A 361 40.88 -45.43 6.17
CA GLU A 361 41.56 -46.57 5.54
C GLU A 361 43.05 -46.30 5.19
N PRO A 362 43.48 -45.11 4.73
CA PRO A 362 44.90 -44.82 4.45
C PRO A 362 45.82 -44.79 5.68
N LEU A 363 45.27 -44.72 6.90
CA LEU A 363 46.02 -44.69 8.17
C LEU A 363 46.05 -46.05 8.87
N ARG A 364 45.42 -47.08 8.29
CA ARG A 364 45.56 -48.45 8.77
C ARG A 364 46.95 -48.96 8.36
N PRO A 365 47.74 -49.54 9.29
CA PRO A 365 48.97 -50.21 8.88
C PRO A 365 48.61 -51.29 7.86
N SER A 366 49.31 -51.30 6.73
CA SER A 366 49.23 -52.37 5.74
C SER A 366 49.58 -53.67 6.46
N GLY A 367 48.61 -54.58 6.56
CA GLY A 367 48.82 -55.91 7.13
C GLY A 367 49.78 -56.74 6.31
#